data_AF-A0A396CFD6-F1
#
_entry.id   AF-A0A396CFD6-F1
#
_cell.length_a   1.000
_cell.length_b   1.000
_cell.length_c   1.000
_cell.angle_alpha   90.00
_cell.angle_beta   90.00
_cell.angle_gamma   90.00
#
_symmetry.space_group_name_H-M   'P 1'
#
loop_
_entity.id
_entity.type
_entity.pdbx_description
1 polymer ?
#
loop_
_entity_poly.entity_id
_entity_poly.type
_entity_poly.pdbx_seq_one_letter_code
_entity_poly.pdbx_strand_id
1 'polypeptide(L)'
;MDGESHPIETINDAIEIGEIKEVIGCVPEAFDDMSLEINHILKRLYGKASSFAHSALTNNALLDVYESVEWQYIDRFWNLASSTKAYEKINSDELEELLSRHSLCISNVMSHYGLVQKFDQHIRAVLSKNIDAAVSIIVGNFGAEVRSKEMIYLPPSLTGSDIDEIVLRYLSETNPNLNYVQVLMNWPSAAAKDYSPSIEVRIKAKRRYEELSKQLFDETGSIEYGIEASISGNQIACKDSYVDGNTLKTFFGEEWLSRYLDHPTIMNNCAYVFDYLDERGLLTCPAHEHDESTLMKTFGMRAKDEYDNNIFFKMRQDLLLEETALYAKLLERNGRRLEDAIEWTYNVYFAKELGIGGFSISLPATGCSWLDKCKAMGPELERALKAYSLYSKMHVIDPDYFRFENFKLFSEFKSFYANKYVIRGDRYDEAAKPLFWDQSLLAFASRIKSPEDNLWDLLHKHVVHVDDYDGDYRSAIESLINKGFLAESDKDGRLLPSKKAHYLKKIWDSSAYPLWRCSKATIDGAHELVKQGYLKYSDALFSPDEASYLNYMFNNAIHSNALALRNSYDHGNSPVDDPNSSQFARDYYLFLTLLIEITLKISEELIRYTGNGGDLELIDWPMYGKHLAGCRKR
;
A
#
# COMPACT_ATOMS: atom_id res chain seq x y z
N MET A 1 3.55 47.40 16.27
CA MET A 1 4.75 47.16 17.09
C MET A 1 5.78 48.17 16.67
N ASP A 2 6.27 49.02 17.58
CA ASP A 2 7.38 49.93 17.29
C ASP A 2 8.66 49.10 17.09
N GLY A 3 8.91 48.68 15.85
CA GLY A 3 9.97 47.75 15.44
C GLY A 3 11.40 48.28 15.55
N GLU A 4 11.62 49.37 16.28
CA GLU A 4 12.94 49.98 16.44
C GLU A 4 13.73 49.48 17.64
N SER A 5 13.08 48.86 18.64
CA SER A 5 13.69 48.65 19.97
C SER A 5 13.87 47.22 20.44
N HIS A 6 13.41 46.16 19.75
CA HIS A 6 13.64 44.80 20.26
C HIS A 6 15.15 44.50 20.26
N PRO A 7 15.79 44.40 21.44
CA PRO A 7 17.19 44.06 21.51
C PRO A 7 17.32 42.56 21.24
N ILE A 8 18.28 42.19 20.39
CA ILE A 8 18.64 40.79 20.18
C ILE A 8 19.78 40.53 21.17
N GLU A 9 19.45 39.94 22.30
CA GLU A 9 20.38 39.74 23.43
C GLU A 9 20.85 38.29 23.51
N THR A 10 20.04 37.36 22.98
CA THR A 10 20.26 35.93 23.03
C THR A 10 20.20 35.29 21.65
N ILE A 11 20.68 34.04 21.54
CA ILE A 11 20.55 33.26 20.32
C ILE A 11 19.07 32.94 20.03
N ASN A 12 18.24 32.80 21.06
CA ASN A 12 16.80 32.55 20.93
C ASN A 12 16.08 33.72 20.26
N ASP A 13 16.40 34.96 20.64
CA ASP A 13 15.88 36.17 19.97
C ASP A 13 16.24 36.18 18.48
N ALA A 14 17.47 35.78 18.14
CA ALA A 14 17.93 35.71 16.76
C ALA A 14 17.17 34.63 15.97
N ILE A 15 16.86 33.48 16.59
CA ILE A 15 16.08 32.40 15.99
C ILE A 15 14.64 32.86 15.74
N GLU A 16 14.00 33.50 16.73
CA GLU A 16 12.63 34.00 16.60
C GLU A 16 12.49 34.97 15.42
N ILE A 17 13.43 35.89 15.24
CA ILE A 17 13.47 36.78 14.07
C ILE A 17 13.62 36.00 12.76
N GLY A 18 14.38 34.90 12.76
CA GLY A 18 14.49 33.99 11.63
C GLY A 18 13.15 33.32 11.28
N GLU A 19 12.45 32.79 12.28
CA GLU A 19 11.15 32.13 12.11
C GLU A 19 10.06 33.11 11.65
N ILE A 20 10.02 34.32 12.21
CA ILE A 20 9.09 35.37 11.76
C ILE A 20 9.28 35.65 10.25
N LYS A 21 10.53 35.70 9.79
CA LYS A 21 10.83 35.90 8.37
C LYS A 21 10.32 34.73 7.50
N GLU A 22 10.47 33.49 7.95
CA GLU A 22 9.96 32.31 7.24
C GLU A 22 8.42 32.27 7.18
N VAL A 23 7.74 32.57 8.30
CA VAL A 23 6.27 32.61 8.36
C VAL A 23 5.70 33.64 7.38
N ILE A 24 6.29 34.83 7.35
CA ILE A 24 5.85 35.91 6.44
C ILE A 24 6.14 35.54 4.98
N GLY A 25 7.26 34.85 4.72
CA GLY A 25 7.56 34.32 3.39
C GLY A 25 6.59 33.22 2.92
N CYS A 26 6.07 32.41 3.84
CA CYS A 26 5.14 31.32 3.53
C CYS A 26 3.71 31.80 3.25
N VAL A 27 3.26 32.87 3.92
CA VAL A 27 1.87 33.37 3.78
C VAL A 27 1.88 34.88 3.52
N PRO A 28 2.43 35.34 2.38
CA PRO A 28 2.56 36.76 2.09
C PRO A 28 1.20 37.48 2.06
N GLU A 29 0.16 36.79 1.58
CA GLU A 29 -1.21 37.29 1.43
C GLU A 29 -1.84 37.72 2.77
N ALA A 30 -1.44 37.09 3.88
CA ALA A 30 -1.92 37.46 5.22
C ALA A 30 -1.36 38.81 5.71
N PHE A 31 -0.37 39.37 5.02
CA PHE A 31 0.35 40.59 5.40
C PHE A 31 0.32 41.68 4.32
N ASP A 32 -0.53 41.55 3.29
CA ASP A 32 -0.58 42.45 2.13
C ASP A 32 -0.78 43.93 2.52
N ASP A 33 -1.65 44.19 3.51
CA ASP A 33 -1.99 45.53 4.01
C ASP A 33 -0.81 46.25 4.72
N MET A 34 0.29 45.54 5.03
CA MET A 34 1.45 46.06 5.75
C MET A 34 2.80 45.74 5.06
N SER A 35 2.76 45.26 3.82
CA SER A 35 3.86 44.55 3.16
C SER A 35 5.19 45.31 3.03
N LEU A 36 5.19 46.59 2.64
CA LEU A 36 6.44 47.35 2.41
C LEU A 36 7.17 47.71 3.71
N GLU A 37 6.43 48.09 4.75
CA GLU A 37 6.99 48.53 6.04
C GLU A 37 7.53 47.33 6.84
N ILE A 38 6.78 46.23 6.85
CA ILE A 38 7.19 44.95 7.46
C ILE A 38 8.47 44.43 6.81
N ASN A 39 8.56 44.42 5.48
CA ASN A 39 9.75 43.92 4.78
C ASN A 39 11.01 44.71 5.11
N HIS A 40 10.91 46.04 5.23
CA HIS A 40 12.05 46.88 5.60
C HIS A 40 12.49 46.62 7.06
N ILE A 41 11.53 46.55 7.99
CA ILE A 41 11.80 46.27 9.42
C ILE A 41 12.42 44.88 9.57
N LEU A 42 11.86 43.86 8.95
CA LEU A 42 12.37 42.48 8.99
C LEU A 42 13.77 42.39 8.41
N LYS A 43 14.06 43.06 7.29
CA LYS A 43 15.41 43.05 6.71
C LYS A 43 16.45 43.61 7.69
N ARG A 44 16.10 44.69 8.41
CA ARG A 44 16.97 45.29 9.44
C ARG A 44 17.11 44.36 10.66
N LEU A 45 16.02 43.81 11.19
CA LEU A 45 16.05 42.89 12.33
C LEU A 45 16.80 41.61 12.00
N TYR A 46 16.56 41.02 10.83
CA TYR A 46 17.28 39.84 10.36
C TYR A 46 18.77 40.12 10.14
N GLY A 47 19.13 41.33 9.68
CA GLY A 47 20.53 41.76 9.63
C GLY A 47 21.18 41.81 11.02
N LYS A 48 20.47 42.31 12.03
CA LYS A 48 20.94 42.28 13.43
C LYS A 48 21.05 40.84 13.96
N ALA A 49 20.05 39.99 13.69
CA ALA A 49 20.04 38.58 14.09
C ALA A 49 21.21 37.82 13.48
N SER A 50 21.48 38.04 12.18
CA SER A 50 22.64 37.49 11.49
C SER A 50 23.95 37.94 12.13
N SER A 51 24.11 39.25 12.40
CA SER A 51 25.31 39.76 13.07
C SER A 51 25.50 39.17 14.47
N PHE A 52 24.40 39.01 15.22
CA PHE A 52 24.43 38.39 16.55
C PHE A 52 24.84 36.93 16.46
N ALA A 53 24.22 36.12 15.59
CA ALA A 53 24.54 34.71 15.42
C ALA A 53 26.02 34.50 15.04
N HIS A 54 26.56 35.32 14.14
CA HIS A 54 27.99 35.30 13.82
C HIS A 54 28.87 35.63 15.02
N SER A 55 28.52 36.67 15.78
CA SER A 55 29.27 37.07 16.98
C SER A 55 29.24 35.98 18.06
N ALA A 56 28.06 35.42 18.33
CA ALA A 56 27.86 34.36 19.32
C ALA A 56 28.71 33.13 19.00
N LEU A 57 28.67 32.65 17.75
CA LEU A 57 29.46 31.49 17.28
C LEU A 57 30.94 31.78 17.05
N THR A 58 31.37 33.05 17.06
CA THR A 58 32.79 33.42 17.00
C THR A 58 33.40 33.52 18.39
N ASN A 59 32.63 34.02 19.37
CA ASN A 59 33.15 34.40 20.69
C ASN A 59 32.91 33.36 21.78
N ASN A 60 32.05 32.37 21.55
CA ASN A 60 31.70 31.33 22.51
C ASN A 60 31.83 29.95 21.85
N ALA A 61 32.03 28.89 22.65
CA ALA A 61 32.06 27.53 22.15
C ALA A 61 30.68 27.14 21.59
N LEU A 62 30.64 26.38 20.50
CA LEU A 62 29.39 25.93 19.89
C LEU A 62 28.46 25.23 20.89
N LEU A 63 29.03 24.37 21.74
CA LEU A 63 28.27 23.61 22.74
C LEU A 63 27.53 24.54 23.70
N ASP A 64 28.20 25.56 24.22
CA ASP A 64 27.60 26.53 25.15
C ASP A 64 26.47 27.33 24.48
N VAL A 65 26.67 27.73 23.23
CA VAL A 65 25.64 28.43 22.45
C VAL A 65 24.44 27.53 22.23
N TYR A 66 24.66 26.28 21.83
CA TYR A 66 23.59 25.33 21.54
C TYR A 66 22.81 24.91 22.80
N GLU A 67 23.49 24.67 23.92
CA GLU A 67 22.84 24.33 25.20
C GLU A 67 22.06 25.52 25.78
N SER A 68 22.35 26.75 25.36
CA SER A 68 21.55 27.94 25.70
C SER A 68 20.28 28.11 24.86
N VAL A 69 20.10 27.30 23.80
CA VAL A 69 18.90 27.33 22.96
C VAL A 69 17.72 26.73 23.72
N GLU A 70 16.61 27.45 23.76
CA GLU A 70 15.39 26.95 24.38
C GLU A 70 14.83 25.76 23.61
N TRP A 71 14.22 24.82 24.33
CA TRP A 71 13.76 23.55 23.76
C TRP A 71 12.88 23.70 22.51
N GLN A 72 12.01 24.71 22.49
CA GLN A 72 11.13 25.04 21.37
C GLN A 72 11.85 25.53 20.09
N TYR A 73 13.12 25.93 20.21
CA TYR A 73 13.94 26.49 19.14
C TYR A 73 15.10 25.60 18.72
N ILE A 74 15.32 24.46 19.39
CA ILE A 74 16.44 23.54 19.12
C ILE A 74 16.52 23.16 17.65
N ASP A 75 15.38 22.80 17.03
CA ASP A 75 15.35 22.40 15.62
C ASP A 75 15.59 23.58 14.67
N ARG A 76 15.29 24.80 15.13
CA ARG A 76 15.35 26.05 14.33
C ARG A 76 16.73 26.72 14.38
N PHE A 77 17.55 26.38 15.37
CA PHE A 77 18.92 26.90 15.48
C PHE A 77 19.71 26.72 14.17
N TRP A 78 19.65 25.52 13.58
CA TRP A 78 20.39 25.21 12.35
C TRP A 78 19.80 25.90 11.11
N ASN A 79 18.48 26.13 11.08
CA ASN A 79 17.84 26.96 10.03
C ASN A 79 18.41 28.38 10.04
N LEU A 80 18.53 28.99 11.22
CA LEU A 80 19.13 30.32 11.38
C LEU A 80 20.61 30.28 10.99
N ALA A 81 21.39 29.35 11.55
CA ALA A 81 22.82 29.25 11.28
C ALA A 81 23.11 29.08 9.77
N SER A 82 22.33 28.23 9.09
CA SER A 82 22.41 27.97 7.65
C SER A 82 22.01 29.19 6.82
N SER A 83 20.83 29.76 7.07
CA SER A 83 20.29 30.90 6.30
C SER A 83 21.14 32.17 6.43
N THR A 84 21.78 32.37 7.59
CA THR A 84 22.70 33.49 7.84
C THR A 84 24.15 33.19 7.46
N LYS A 85 24.50 31.94 7.16
CA LYS A 85 25.88 31.44 7.02
C LYS A 85 26.76 31.58 8.26
N ALA A 86 26.17 31.80 9.44
CA ALA A 86 26.92 31.89 10.69
C ALA A 86 27.69 30.59 11.02
N TYR A 87 27.23 29.45 10.47
CA TYR A 87 27.95 28.17 10.58
C TYR A 87 29.38 28.19 10.02
N GLU A 88 29.73 29.16 9.16
CA GLU A 88 31.10 29.33 8.67
C GLU A 88 32.09 29.62 9.80
N LYS A 89 31.62 30.11 10.96
CA LYS A 89 32.44 30.41 12.14
C LYS A 89 32.69 29.21 13.06
N ILE A 90 31.86 28.17 12.95
CA ILE A 90 31.98 26.96 13.77
C ILE A 90 33.26 26.19 13.43
N ASN A 91 34.02 25.79 14.45
CA ASN A 91 35.15 24.86 14.29
C ASN A 91 34.63 23.42 14.11
N SER A 92 35.29 22.63 13.26
CA SER A 92 34.91 21.26 12.97
C SER A 92 35.00 20.34 14.18
N ASP A 93 36.02 20.53 15.03
CA ASP A 93 36.17 19.74 16.27
C ASP A 93 35.03 20.01 17.26
N GLU A 94 34.58 21.26 17.36
CA GLU A 94 33.45 21.65 18.22
C GLU A 94 32.13 21.05 17.72
N LEU A 95 31.96 20.97 16.40
CA LEU A 95 30.80 20.29 15.82
C LEU A 95 30.84 18.78 16.09
N GLU A 96 31.99 18.13 15.90
CA GLU A 96 32.13 16.70 16.21
C GLU A 96 31.83 16.41 17.68
N GLU A 97 32.31 17.27 18.60
CA GLU A 97 31.98 17.17 20.03
C GLU A 97 30.47 17.33 20.28
N LEU A 98 29.85 18.37 19.72
CA LEU A 98 28.42 18.61 19.87
C LEU A 98 27.59 17.41 19.39
N LEU A 99 27.86 16.92 18.19
CA LEU A 99 27.14 15.80 17.59
C LEU A 99 27.37 14.49 18.33
N SER A 100 28.52 14.32 18.97
CA SER A 100 28.80 13.17 19.83
C SER A 100 28.00 13.20 21.14
N ARG A 101 27.70 14.39 21.67
CA ARG A 101 26.88 14.57 22.89
C ARG A 101 25.37 14.57 22.60
N HIS A 102 24.97 15.08 21.44
CA HIS A 102 23.57 15.24 21.03
C HIS A 102 23.31 14.51 19.72
N SER A 103 23.11 13.19 19.76
CA SER A 103 22.90 12.37 18.56
C SER A 103 21.66 12.78 17.74
N LEU A 104 20.62 13.31 18.40
CA LEU A 104 19.43 13.84 17.72
C LEU A 104 19.75 15.06 16.85
N CYS A 105 20.80 15.81 17.15
CA CYS A 105 21.23 16.98 16.40
C CYS A 105 21.83 16.62 15.02
N ILE A 106 22.25 15.37 14.84
CA ILE A 106 22.88 14.90 13.60
C ILE A 106 21.93 15.09 12.40
N SER A 107 20.65 14.72 12.53
CA SER A 107 19.66 14.92 11.47
C SER A 107 19.47 16.40 11.14
N ASN A 108 19.37 17.26 12.15
CA ASN A 108 19.15 18.69 11.96
C ASN A 108 20.32 19.33 11.19
N VAL A 109 21.56 18.99 11.54
CA VAL A 109 22.76 19.45 10.79
C VAL A 109 22.74 18.90 9.35
N MET A 110 22.42 17.62 9.19
CA MET A 110 22.36 16.96 7.88
C MET A 110 21.20 17.44 7.00
N SER A 111 20.24 18.19 7.55
CA SER A 111 19.16 18.82 6.80
C SER A 111 19.60 20.04 5.98
N HIS A 112 20.85 20.49 6.17
CA HIS A 112 21.40 21.65 5.48
C HIS A 112 22.65 21.30 4.66
N TYR A 113 22.51 21.41 3.34
CA TYR A 113 23.59 21.12 2.39
C TYR A 113 24.91 21.85 2.69
N GLY A 114 24.86 23.15 3.05
CA GLY A 114 26.06 23.94 3.33
C GLY A 114 26.85 23.44 4.56
N LEU A 115 26.13 22.99 5.60
CA LEU A 115 26.75 22.37 6.79
C LEU A 115 27.40 21.04 6.41
N VAL A 116 26.66 20.20 5.68
CA VAL A 116 27.13 18.87 5.25
C VAL A 116 28.40 18.97 4.40
N GLN A 117 28.46 19.94 3.48
CA GLN A 117 29.65 20.16 2.66
C GLN A 117 30.85 20.65 3.49
N LYS A 118 30.64 21.60 4.41
CA LYS A 118 31.73 22.15 5.24
C LYS A 118 32.32 21.09 6.18
N PHE A 119 31.47 20.27 6.78
CA PHE A 119 31.84 19.34 7.85
C PHE A 119 31.85 17.86 7.43
N ASP A 120 31.90 17.60 6.12
CA ASP A 120 31.83 16.28 5.47
C ASP A 120 32.53 15.15 6.25
N GLN A 121 33.85 15.26 6.48
CA GLN A 121 34.64 14.22 7.16
C GLN A 121 34.25 14.03 8.63
N HIS A 122 33.87 15.09 9.33
CA HIS A 122 33.53 15.06 10.75
C HIS A 122 32.15 14.42 10.95
N ILE A 123 31.18 14.75 10.08
CA ILE A 123 29.86 14.10 10.08
C ILE A 123 30.02 12.61 9.76
N ARG A 124 30.86 12.23 8.78
CA ARG A 124 31.18 10.82 8.51
C ARG A 124 31.77 10.12 9.74
N ALA A 125 32.71 10.74 10.43
CA ALA A 125 33.32 10.18 11.64
C ALA A 125 32.31 9.98 12.76
N VAL A 126 31.41 10.96 12.98
CA VAL A 126 30.32 10.87 13.96
C VAL A 126 29.36 9.73 13.62
N LEU A 127 28.90 9.61 12.37
CA LEU A 127 27.99 8.54 11.94
C LEU A 127 28.63 7.15 12.13
N SER A 128 29.94 7.03 11.88
CA SER A 128 30.68 5.77 12.05
C SER A 128 30.82 5.34 13.52
N LYS A 129 30.76 6.31 14.45
CA LYS A 129 30.80 6.09 15.90
C LYS A 129 29.40 5.84 16.47
N ASN A 130 28.39 6.58 16.00
CA ASN A 130 27.00 6.54 16.46
C ASN A 130 26.12 5.71 15.51
N ILE A 131 26.31 4.39 15.57
CA ILE A 131 25.68 3.43 14.66
C ILE A 131 24.14 3.52 14.66
N ASP A 132 23.52 3.55 15.85
CA ASP A 132 22.07 3.66 15.99
C ASP A 132 21.50 4.90 15.27
N ALA A 133 22.11 6.05 15.51
CA ALA A 133 21.70 7.32 14.90
C ALA A 133 21.90 7.27 13.38
N ALA A 134 23.03 6.73 12.91
CA ALA A 134 23.31 6.60 11.49
C ALA A 134 22.28 5.71 10.79
N VAL A 135 21.99 4.52 11.32
CA VAL A 135 20.99 3.62 10.74
C VAL A 135 19.59 4.24 10.80
N SER A 136 19.21 4.85 11.92
CA SER A 136 17.92 5.54 12.08
C SER A 136 17.72 6.63 11.02
N ILE A 137 18.73 7.48 10.80
CA ILE A 137 18.70 8.54 9.79
C ILE A 137 18.62 7.96 8.38
N ILE A 138 19.46 6.97 8.06
CA ILE A 138 19.54 6.39 6.71
C ILE A 138 18.23 5.66 6.36
N VAL A 139 17.76 4.81 7.26
CA VAL A 139 16.52 4.05 7.08
C VAL A 139 15.32 4.98 7.01
N GLY A 140 15.17 5.91 7.96
CA GLY A 140 14.00 6.79 8.04
C GLY A 140 13.87 7.80 6.89
N ASN A 141 14.97 8.20 6.25
CA ASN A 141 14.96 9.19 5.16
C ASN A 141 14.97 8.56 3.77
N PHE A 142 15.67 7.44 3.59
CA PHE A 142 15.86 6.83 2.28
C PHE A 142 15.07 5.55 2.09
N GLY A 143 14.93 4.71 3.12
CA GLY A 143 14.30 3.38 3.02
C GLY A 143 12.80 3.34 3.34
N ALA A 144 12.35 4.12 4.33
CA ALA A 144 10.99 4.05 4.85
C ALA A 144 9.93 4.66 3.90
N GLU A 145 8.71 4.12 3.96
CA GLU A 145 7.53 4.61 3.23
C GLU A 145 7.10 5.99 3.70
N VAL A 146 6.87 6.12 5.01
CA VAL A 146 6.66 7.42 5.65
C VAL A 146 8.03 8.06 5.84
N ARG A 147 8.43 8.87 4.85
CA ARG A 147 9.66 9.65 4.95
C ARG A 147 9.55 10.64 6.10
N SER A 148 10.67 10.85 6.79
CA SER A 148 10.84 12.08 7.55
C SER A 148 10.47 13.28 6.67
N LYS A 149 9.79 14.27 7.24
CA LYS A 149 9.47 15.53 6.54
C LYS A 149 10.74 16.31 6.20
N GLU A 150 11.84 16.02 6.87
CA GLU A 150 13.12 16.71 6.70
C GLU A 150 13.91 16.14 5.52
N MET A 151 14.38 17.03 4.64
CA MET A 151 15.27 16.64 3.56
C MET A 151 16.68 16.47 4.12
N ILE A 152 17.23 15.25 4.05
CA ILE A 152 18.57 14.92 4.55
C ILE A 152 19.59 14.80 3.41
N TYR A 153 20.77 15.37 3.62
CA TYR A 153 21.92 15.27 2.73
C TYR A 153 22.99 14.39 3.37
N LEU A 154 23.42 13.33 2.67
CA LEU A 154 24.55 12.51 3.11
C LEU A 154 25.89 13.24 2.86
N PRO A 155 26.87 13.14 3.78
CA PRO A 155 28.21 13.66 3.55
C PRO A 155 28.85 13.01 2.30
N PRO A 156 29.39 13.79 1.34
CA PRO A 156 29.98 13.25 0.10
C PRO A 156 31.07 12.20 0.30
N SER A 157 31.76 12.22 1.44
CA SER A 157 32.79 11.25 1.79
C SER A 157 32.27 9.92 2.33
N LEU A 158 30.99 9.83 2.69
CA LEU A 158 30.37 8.60 3.16
C LEU A 158 29.93 7.76 1.96
N THR A 159 30.72 6.75 1.65
CA THR A 159 30.46 5.85 0.52
C THR A 159 29.44 4.78 0.88
N GLY A 160 28.87 4.11 -0.13
CA GLY A 160 27.98 2.97 0.10
C GLY A 160 28.64 1.84 0.92
N SER A 161 29.95 1.63 0.75
CA SER A 161 30.71 0.64 1.54
C SER A 161 30.85 1.05 3.01
N ASP A 162 30.98 2.35 3.29
CA ASP A 162 31.01 2.84 4.68
C ASP A 162 29.64 2.62 5.34
N ILE A 163 28.55 2.85 4.60
CA ILE A 163 27.19 2.60 5.09
C ILE A 163 26.97 1.10 5.32
N ASP A 164 27.41 0.23 4.41
CA ASP A 164 27.34 -1.23 4.59
C ASP A 164 28.06 -1.64 5.90
N GLU A 165 29.25 -1.10 6.18
CA GLU A 165 30.00 -1.41 7.41
C GLU A 165 29.22 -0.99 8.67
N ILE A 166 28.67 0.23 8.68
CA ILE A 166 27.83 0.74 9.78
C ILE A 166 26.63 -0.19 9.99
N VAL A 167 25.91 -0.54 8.91
CA VAL A 167 24.73 -1.40 8.98
C VAL A 167 25.09 -2.82 9.42
N LEU A 168 26.20 -3.39 8.95
CA LEU A 168 26.62 -4.73 9.36
C LEU A 168 26.99 -4.78 10.85
N ARG A 169 27.60 -3.72 11.39
CA ARG A 169 27.86 -3.58 12.83
C ARG A 169 26.55 -3.48 13.60
N TYR A 170 25.62 -2.63 13.16
CA TYR A 170 24.27 -2.50 13.73
C TYR A 170 23.53 -3.85 13.82
N LEU A 171 23.49 -4.60 12.72
CA LEU A 171 22.84 -5.91 12.66
C LEU A 171 23.49 -6.96 13.58
N SER A 172 24.71 -6.71 14.08
CA SER A 172 25.40 -7.59 15.04
C SER A 172 25.09 -7.23 16.49
N GLU A 173 24.42 -6.11 16.75
CA GLU A 173 24.04 -5.72 18.10
C GLU A 173 23.02 -6.69 18.70
N THR A 174 22.93 -6.69 20.03
CA THR A 174 22.08 -7.63 20.76
C THR A 174 20.60 -7.41 20.49
N ASN A 175 20.16 -6.15 20.37
CA ASN A 175 18.75 -5.77 20.22
C ASN A 175 18.58 -4.64 19.19
N PRO A 176 18.92 -4.86 17.90
CA PRO A 176 18.66 -3.86 16.87
C PRO A 176 17.15 -3.69 16.70
N ASN A 177 16.73 -2.48 16.32
CA ASN A 177 15.33 -2.17 16.10
C ASN A 177 14.78 -2.98 14.92
N LEU A 178 13.83 -3.88 15.22
CA LEU A 178 13.23 -4.80 14.25
C LEU A 178 12.67 -4.09 13.00
N ASN A 179 12.11 -2.89 13.18
CA ASN A 179 11.59 -2.08 12.09
C ASN A 179 12.68 -1.66 11.11
N TYR A 180 13.86 -1.27 11.62
CA TYR A 180 14.98 -0.89 10.77
C TYR A 180 15.58 -2.11 10.07
N VAL A 181 15.65 -3.25 10.77
CA VAL A 181 16.07 -4.52 10.18
C VAL A 181 15.14 -4.93 9.02
N GLN A 182 13.82 -4.77 9.18
CA GLN A 182 12.84 -5.05 8.14
C GLN A 182 13.07 -4.19 6.88
N VAL A 183 13.24 -2.87 7.05
CA VAL A 183 13.47 -1.97 5.91
C VAL A 183 14.79 -2.27 5.21
N LEU A 184 15.84 -2.63 5.95
CA LEU A 184 17.13 -3.04 5.37
C LEU A 184 17.03 -4.33 4.56
N MET A 185 16.23 -5.30 5.02
CA MET A 185 15.93 -6.53 4.29
C MET A 185 15.19 -6.22 2.97
N ASN A 186 14.15 -5.39 3.05
CA ASN A 186 13.25 -5.06 1.93
C ASN A 186 13.57 -3.70 1.28
N TRP A 187 14.84 -3.30 1.25
CA TRP A 187 15.23 -1.96 0.85
C TRP A 187 14.68 -1.58 -0.54
N PRO A 188 14.00 -0.43 -0.67
CA PRO A 188 13.24 -0.10 -1.87
C PRO A 188 14.15 0.22 -3.06
N SER A 189 13.78 -0.29 -4.23
CA SER A 189 14.51 -0.05 -5.48
C SER A 189 14.57 1.43 -5.84
N ALA A 190 13.51 2.19 -5.52
CA ALA A 190 13.47 3.63 -5.76
C ALA A 190 14.50 4.44 -4.94
N ALA A 191 15.03 3.89 -3.84
CA ALA A 191 16.04 4.53 -2.99
C ALA A 191 17.48 4.15 -3.36
N ALA A 192 17.67 3.27 -4.35
CA ALA A 192 18.98 2.79 -4.77
C ALA A 192 19.92 3.91 -5.25
N LYS A 193 19.37 5.08 -5.64
CA LYS A 193 20.14 6.26 -6.04
C LYS A 193 20.92 6.89 -4.87
N ASP A 194 20.39 6.81 -3.65
CA ASP A 194 20.95 7.44 -2.45
C ASP A 194 21.82 6.42 -1.70
N TYR A 195 21.30 5.20 -1.55
CA TYR A 195 22.02 4.06 -1.01
C TYR A 195 21.38 2.76 -1.50
N SER A 196 22.21 1.76 -1.83
CA SER A 196 21.77 0.42 -2.18
C SER A 196 22.53 -0.58 -1.30
N PRO A 197 21.87 -1.21 -0.32
CA PRO A 197 22.51 -2.16 0.55
C PRO A 197 23.12 -3.32 -0.22
N SER A 198 24.33 -3.72 0.18
CA SER A 198 24.97 -4.93 -0.32
C SER A 198 24.12 -6.18 -0.09
N ILE A 199 24.40 -7.23 -0.87
CA ILE A 199 23.78 -8.54 -0.70
C ILE A 199 24.04 -9.08 0.72
N GLU A 200 25.25 -8.85 1.26
CA GLU A 200 25.60 -9.27 2.61
C GLU A 200 24.71 -8.61 3.67
N VAL A 201 24.51 -7.29 3.59
CA VAL A 201 23.58 -6.57 4.46
C VAL A 201 22.18 -7.15 4.37
N ARG A 202 21.65 -7.37 3.17
CA ARG A 202 20.30 -7.92 2.98
C ARG A 202 20.13 -9.31 3.57
N ILE A 203 21.11 -10.20 3.37
CA ILE A 203 21.08 -11.57 3.93
C ILE A 203 21.16 -11.53 5.45
N LYS A 204 22.04 -10.70 6.01
CA LYS A 204 22.20 -10.58 7.46
C LYS A 204 20.95 -9.97 8.10
N ALA A 205 20.36 -8.95 7.48
CA ALA A 205 19.12 -8.34 7.91
C ALA A 205 17.98 -9.38 7.90
N LYS A 206 17.84 -10.17 6.83
CA LYS A 206 16.85 -11.26 6.77
C LYS A 206 16.98 -12.25 7.92
N ARG A 207 18.18 -12.80 8.13
CA ARG A 207 18.43 -13.77 9.21
C ARG A 207 18.14 -13.16 10.58
N ARG A 208 18.54 -11.90 10.77
CA ARG A 208 18.33 -11.19 12.03
C ARG A 208 16.87 -10.88 12.29
N TYR A 209 16.12 -10.53 11.24
CA TYR A 209 14.67 -10.34 11.31
C TYR A 209 13.98 -11.65 11.74
N GLU A 210 14.27 -12.76 11.06
CA GLU A 210 13.69 -14.07 11.40
C GLU A 210 13.98 -14.49 12.85
N GLU A 211 15.20 -14.23 13.35
CA GLU A 211 15.58 -14.51 14.73
C GLU A 211 14.80 -13.66 15.74
N LEU A 212 14.79 -12.33 15.54
CA LEU A 212 14.15 -11.38 16.46
C LEU A 212 12.62 -11.51 16.43
N SER A 213 12.03 -11.73 15.26
CA SER A 213 10.59 -11.98 15.13
C SER A 213 10.18 -13.24 15.87
N LYS A 214 10.98 -14.31 15.84
CA LYS A 214 10.71 -15.52 16.60
C LYS A 214 10.81 -15.29 18.12
N GLN A 215 11.83 -14.58 18.57
CA GLN A 215 11.97 -14.22 19.99
C GLN A 215 10.78 -13.38 20.48
N LEU A 216 10.39 -12.36 19.71
CA LEU A 216 9.23 -11.52 20.03
C LEU A 216 7.94 -12.35 20.10
N PHE A 217 7.76 -13.28 19.15
CA PHE A 217 6.63 -14.19 19.13
C PHE A 217 6.56 -15.06 20.40
N ASP A 218 7.69 -15.62 20.82
CA ASP A 218 7.79 -16.48 22.02
C ASP A 218 7.56 -15.67 23.33
N GLU A 219 7.91 -14.38 23.36
CA GLU A 219 7.85 -13.54 24.56
C GLU A 219 6.52 -12.82 24.79
N THR A 220 5.86 -12.35 23.72
CA THR A 220 4.78 -11.36 23.85
C THR A 220 3.36 -11.91 23.78
N GLY A 221 3.19 -13.17 23.36
CA GLY A 221 1.86 -13.73 23.10
C GLY A 221 1.18 -13.01 21.93
N SER A 222 1.13 -13.65 20.76
CA SER A 222 0.57 -13.03 19.56
C SER A 222 -0.96 -12.93 19.61
N ILE A 223 -1.52 -11.97 18.88
CA ILE A 223 -2.93 -12.05 18.46
C ILE A 223 -3.03 -13.19 17.45
N GLU A 224 -3.54 -14.33 17.90
CA GLU A 224 -3.82 -15.47 17.03
C GLU A 224 -5.13 -15.21 16.27
N TYR A 225 -5.08 -15.40 14.95
CA TYR A 225 -6.24 -15.56 14.09
C TYR A 225 -6.16 -16.95 13.46
N GLY A 226 -7.31 -17.59 13.30
CA GLY A 226 -7.42 -18.90 12.67
C GLY A 226 -8.22 -18.83 11.39
N ILE A 227 -7.88 -19.69 10.44
CA ILE A 227 -8.71 -20.00 9.28
C ILE A 227 -8.86 -21.51 9.23
N GLU A 228 -10.08 -21.96 8.94
CA GLU A 228 -10.37 -23.37 8.75
C GLU A 228 -11.35 -23.53 7.57
N ALA A 229 -10.88 -24.10 6.48
CA ALA A 229 -11.72 -24.52 5.36
C ALA A 229 -11.95 -26.04 5.37
N SER A 230 -13.21 -26.48 5.27
CA SER A 230 -13.53 -27.91 5.25
C SER A 230 -14.68 -28.27 4.29
N ILE A 231 -14.67 -29.51 3.81
CA ILE A 231 -15.77 -30.09 3.04
C ILE A 231 -16.64 -30.90 4.00
N SER A 232 -17.94 -30.63 4.00
CA SER A 232 -18.92 -31.25 4.88
C SER A 232 -19.93 -32.07 4.08
N GLY A 233 -20.02 -33.36 4.37
CA GLY A 233 -21.07 -34.24 3.83
C GLY A 233 -22.46 -33.98 4.42
N ASN A 234 -22.54 -33.22 5.53
CA ASN A 234 -23.81 -32.90 6.18
C ASN A 234 -24.41 -31.56 5.71
N GLN A 235 -23.67 -30.81 4.89
CA GLN A 235 -24.10 -29.51 4.37
C GLN A 235 -24.67 -29.68 2.96
N ILE A 236 -25.94 -29.31 2.80
CA ILE A 236 -26.56 -29.25 1.47
C ILE A 236 -26.13 -27.98 0.72
N ALA A 237 -26.06 -26.83 1.40
CA ALA A 237 -25.70 -25.58 0.74
C ALA A 237 -24.27 -25.58 0.19
N CYS A 238 -24.02 -24.85 -0.91
CA CYS A 238 -22.69 -24.80 -1.52
C CYS A 238 -21.64 -24.28 -0.52
N LYS A 239 -21.95 -23.21 0.22
CA LYS A 239 -21.04 -22.56 1.17
C LYS A 239 -21.77 -22.12 2.44
N ASP A 240 -21.11 -22.22 3.59
CA ASP A 240 -21.46 -21.48 4.81
C ASP A 240 -20.18 -21.02 5.51
N SER A 241 -20.28 -19.95 6.30
CA SER A 241 -19.14 -19.41 7.04
C SER A 241 -19.58 -18.73 8.32
N TYR A 242 -18.80 -18.88 9.38
CA TYR A 242 -19.02 -18.19 10.65
C TYR A 242 -17.71 -18.01 11.40
N VAL A 243 -17.72 -17.09 12.38
CA VAL A 243 -16.58 -16.84 13.26
C VAL A 243 -16.77 -17.59 14.58
N ASP A 244 -15.76 -18.36 14.97
CA ASP A 244 -15.68 -19.10 16.22
C ASP A 244 -14.45 -18.65 17.01
N GLY A 245 -14.65 -17.83 18.05
CA GLY A 245 -13.56 -17.11 18.71
C GLY A 245 -12.83 -16.19 17.72
N ASN A 246 -11.53 -16.40 17.53
CA ASN A 246 -10.71 -15.68 16.54
C ASN A 246 -10.51 -16.48 15.23
N THR A 247 -11.27 -17.55 15.01
CA THR A 247 -11.15 -18.41 13.82
C THR A 247 -12.31 -18.21 12.86
N LEU A 248 -12.01 -17.88 11.60
CA LEU A 248 -12.99 -17.93 10.52
C LEU A 248 -13.12 -19.37 10.03
N LYS A 249 -14.31 -19.96 10.19
CA LYS A 249 -14.62 -21.31 9.74
C LYS A 249 -15.49 -21.26 8.50
N THR A 250 -15.04 -21.91 7.42
CA THR A 250 -15.75 -22.00 6.14
C THR A 250 -16.01 -23.47 5.78
N PHE A 251 -17.23 -23.75 5.36
CA PHE A 251 -17.70 -25.10 5.04
C PHE A 251 -18.28 -25.16 3.65
N PHE A 252 -17.95 -26.22 2.92
CA PHE A 252 -18.46 -26.49 1.58
C PHE A 252 -19.29 -27.77 1.52
N GLY A 253 -20.39 -27.76 0.76
CA GLY A 253 -21.24 -28.95 0.60
C GLY A 253 -20.60 -29.99 -0.32
N GLU A 254 -20.24 -31.16 0.24
CA GLU A 254 -19.59 -32.25 -0.52
C GLU A 254 -20.50 -32.77 -1.64
N GLU A 255 -21.81 -32.82 -1.41
CA GLU A 255 -22.80 -33.32 -2.37
C GLU A 255 -22.80 -32.49 -3.65
N TRP A 256 -22.77 -31.15 -3.55
CA TRP A 256 -22.68 -30.26 -4.69
C TRP A 256 -21.37 -30.46 -5.45
N LEU A 257 -20.25 -30.34 -4.73
CA LEU A 257 -18.91 -30.35 -5.34
C LEU A 257 -18.53 -31.71 -5.96
N SER A 258 -19.11 -32.81 -5.48
CA SER A 258 -18.85 -34.15 -6.02
C SER A 258 -19.84 -34.57 -7.12
N ARG A 259 -21.02 -33.92 -7.20
CA ARG A 259 -22.05 -34.24 -8.19
C ARG A 259 -21.75 -33.60 -9.55
N TYR A 260 -21.26 -32.36 -9.55
CA TYR A 260 -21.06 -31.59 -10.78
C TYR A 260 -19.56 -31.42 -11.08
N LEU A 261 -19.05 -32.30 -11.93
CA LEU A 261 -17.61 -32.49 -12.19
C LEU A 261 -17.22 -32.16 -13.64
N ASP A 262 -18.10 -31.53 -14.42
CA ASP A 262 -17.77 -31.02 -15.74
C ASP A 262 -16.90 -29.75 -15.63
N HIS A 263 -16.03 -29.52 -16.61
CA HIS A 263 -15.08 -28.41 -16.60
C HIS A 263 -15.73 -27.01 -16.43
N PRO A 264 -16.84 -26.67 -17.13
CA PRO A 264 -17.55 -25.42 -16.87
C PRO A 264 -17.98 -25.26 -15.40
N THR A 265 -18.61 -26.28 -14.81
CA THR A 265 -19.05 -26.21 -13.40
C THR A 265 -17.89 -26.11 -12.44
N ILE A 266 -16.77 -26.80 -12.74
CA ILE A 266 -15.55 -26.68 -11.92
C ILE A 266 -15.05 -25.23 -11.90
N MET A 267 -14.98 -24.55 -13.05
CA MET A 267 -14.56 -23.15 -13.12
C MET A 267 -15.57 -22.20 -12.47
N ASN A 268 -16.88 -22.49 -12.59
CA ASN A 268 -17.93 -21.74 -11.91
C ASN A 268 -17.85 -21.89 -10.39
N ASN A 269 -17.48 -23.06 -9.87
CA ASN A 269 -17.24 -23.26 -8.45
C ASN A 269 -16.09 -22.36 -7.97
N CYS A 270 -14.99 -22.25 -8.72
CA CYS A 270 -13.93 -21.29 -8.41
C CYS A 270 -14.47 -19.85 -8.34
N ALA A 271 -15.21 -19.42 -9.37
CA ALA A 271 -15.74 -18.05 -9.42
C ALA A 271 -16.69 -17.72 -8.27
N TYR A 272 -17.65 -18.61 -7.98
CA TYR A 272 -18.83 -18.29 -7.16
C TYR A 272 -18.92 -19.05 -5.84
N VAL A 273 -18.43 -20.29 -5.75
CA VAL A 273 -18.47 -21.07 -4.50
C VAL A 273 -17.27 -20.74 -3.63
N PHE A 274 -16.09 -20.61 -4.23
CA PHE A 274 -14.84 -20.24 -3.53
C PHE A 274 -14.57 -18.73 -3.58
N ASP A 275 -15.52 -17.93 -4.08
CA ASP A 275 -15.45 -16.46 -4.11
C ASP A 275 -14.10 -15.91 -4.61
N TYR A 276 -13.52 -16.50 -5.67
CA TYR A 276 -12.37 -15.90 -6.34
C TYR A 276 -12.68 -14.49 -6.86
N LEU A 277 -13.95 -14.27 -7.21
CA LEU A 277 -14.50 -12.99 -7.59
C LEU A 277 -15.56 -12.55 -6.59
N ASP A 278 -15.58 -11.26 -6.27
CA ASP A 278 -16.69 -10.66 -5.55
C ASP A 278 -17.94 -10.51 -6.45
N GLU A 279 -19.04 -10.05 -5.88
CA GLU A 279 -20.30 -9.84 -6.61
C GLU A 279 -20.17 -8.86 -7.80
N ARG A 280 -19.13 -8.02 -7.80
CA ARG A 280 -18.83 -7.02 -8.82
C ARG A 280 -17.91 -7.57 -9.91
N GLY A 281 -17.29 -8.74 -9.71
CA GLY A 281 -16.31 -9.33 -10.63
C GLY A 281 -14.88 -8.84 -10.37
N LEU A 282 -14.59 -8.31 -9.18
CA LEU A 282 -13.22 -7.99 -8.73
C LEU A 282 -12.62 -9.20 -8.00
N LEU A 283 -11.31 -9.41 -8.12
CA LEU A 283 -10.62 -10.42 -7.30
C LEU A 283 -10.80 -10.10 -5.81
N THR A 284 -10.95 -11.13 -4.98
CA THR A 284 -11.17 -10.98 -3.52
C THR A 284 -9.88 -10.95 -2.70
N CYS A 285 -8.79 -11.52 -3.20
CA CYS A 285 -7.51 -11.54 -2.50
C CYS A 285 -6.80 -10.19 -2.34
N PRO A 286 -6.78 -9.26 -3.32
CA PRO A 286 -5.96 -8.06 -3.24
C PRO A 286 -6.10 -7.30 -1.92
N ALA A 287 -4.98 -6.77 -1.42
CA ALA A 287 -4.97 -5.80 -0.33
C ALA A 287 -5.64 -4.50 -0.80
N HIS A 288 -6.45 -3.93 0.08
CA HIS A 288 -7.07 -2.63 -0.12
C HIS A 288 -6.46 -1.63 0.84
N GLU A 289 -6.24 -0.41 0.36
CA GLU A 289 -5.62 0.65 1.17
C GLU A 289 -6.33 0.82 2.52
N HIS A 290 -7.65 0.67 2.59
CA HIS A 290 -8.41 0.92 3.82
C HIS A 290 -8.85 -0.36 4.55
N ASP A 291 -8.16 -1.48 4.33
CA ASP A 291 -8.37 -2.72 5.11
C ASP A 291 -8.02 -2.53 6.60
N GLU A 292 -6.97 -1.75 6.89
CA GLU A 292 -6.52 -1.44 8.26
C GLU A 292 -6.76 0.03 8.62
N SER A 293 -7.01 0.28 9.91
CA SER A 293 -7.11 1.64 10.43
C SER A 293 -5.78 2.39 10.27
N THR A 294 -5.84 3.71 10.14
CA THR A 294 -4.65 4.56 10.00
C THR A 294 -3.72 4.42 11.21
N LEU A 295 -4.28 4.23 12.42
CA LEU A 295 -3.49 3.95 13.61
C LEU A 295 -2.78 2.60 13.52
N MET A 296 -3.42 1.56 12.99
CA MET A 296 -2.75 0.26 12.82
C MET A 296 -1.58 0.34 11.83
N LYS A 297 -1.74 1.13 10.77
CA LYS A 297 -0.67 1.34 9.78
C LYS A 297 0.56 2.08 10.33
N THR A 298 0.43 2.84 11.42
CA THR A 298 1.58 3.51 12.05
C THR A 298 2.36 2.58 12.98
N PHE A 299 1.82 1.40 13.32
CA PHE A 299 2.59 0.38 14.02
C PHE A 299 3.53 -0.34 13.07
N GLY A 300 4.82 -0.23 13.34
CA GLY A 300 5.89 -0.79 12.52
C GLY A 300 6.40 0.18 11.46
N MET A 301 7.51 -0.18 10.80
CA MET A 301 8.05 0.57 9.67
C MET A 301 8.04 -0.30 8.43
N ARG A 302 7.55 0.28 7.32
CA ARG A 302 7.51 -0.37 6.01
C ARG A 302 8.53 0.28 5.09
N ALA A 303 9.13 -0.52 4.21
CA ALA A 303 9.92 0.01 3.12
C ALA A 303 9.01 0.64 2.06
N LYS A 304 9.50 1.69 1.39
CA LYS A 304 8.70 2.56 0.51
C LYS A 304 7.89 1.87 -0.58
N ASP A 305 8.44 0.81 -1.16
CA ASP A 305 7.82 0.11 -2.28
C ASP A 305 7.22 -1.24 -1.83
N GLU A 306 6.99 -1.46 -0.53
CA GLU A 306 6.37 -2.71 -0.05
C GLU A 306 4.91 -2.84 -0.52
N TYR A 307 4.52 -4.05 -0.86
CA TYR A 307 3.11 -4.41 -0.97
C TYR A 307 2.49 -4.47 0.42
N ASP A 308 1.25 -4.01 0.55
CA ASP A 308 0.49 -4.05 1.80
C ASP A 308 0.09 -5.49 2.16
N ASN A 309 0.98 -6.21 2.82
CA ASN A 309 0.77 -7.60 3.25
C ASN A 309 0.15 -7.66 4.66
N ASN A 310 -0.83 -6.80 4.92
CA ASN A 310 -1.54 -6.71 6.19
C ASN A 310 -2.25 -8.02 6.59
N ILE A 311 -2.74 -8.08 7.83
CA ILE A 311 -3.38 -9.28 8.37
C ILE A 311 -4.64 -9.68 7.58
N PHE A 312 -5.43 -8.71 7.11
CA PHE A 312 -6.65 -8.98 6.35
C PHE A 312 -6.34 -9.56 4.97
N PHE A 313 -5.35 -9.01 4.28
CA PHE A 313 -4.80 -9.57 3.05
C PHE A 313 -4.32 -11.00 3.26
N LYS A 314 -3.47 -11.24 4.27
CA LYS A 314 -2.96 -12.59 4.60
C LYS A 314 -4.08 -13.57 4.88
N MET A 315 -5.10 -13.15 5.64
CA MET A 315 -6.27 -13.98 5.90
C MET A 315 -7.02 -14.37 4.62
N ARG A 316 -7.28 -13.42 3.72
CA ARG A 316 -7.95 -13.73 2.44
C ARG A 316 -7.09 -14.65 1.55
N GLN A 317 -5.78 -14.37 1.49
CA GLN A 317 -4.82 -15.17 0.71
C GLN A 317 -4.73 -16.61 1.21
N ASP A 318 -4.57 -16.80 2.52
CA ASP A 318 -4.40 -18.11 3.13
C ASP A 318 -5.70 -18.92 3.05
N LEU A 319 -6.85 -18.29 3.25
CA LEU A 319 -8.15 -18.93 3.02
C LEU A 319 -8.30 -19.41 1.57
N LEU A 320 -8.05 -18.55 0.59
CA LEU A 320 -8.21 -18.93 -0.82
C LEU A 320 -7.23 -20.04 -1.22
N LEU A 321 -6.01 -20.00 -0.70
CA LEU A 321 -5.01 -21.05 -0.90
C LEU A 321 -5.48 -22.40 -0.32
N GLU A 322 -6.01 -22.40 0.90
CA GLU A 322 -6.58 -23.60 1.53
C GLU A 322 -7.76 -24.15 0.74
N GLU A 323 -8.69 -23.29 0.33
CA GLU A 323 -9.85 -23.64 -0.49
C GLU A 323 -9.44 -24.25 -1.85
N THR A 324 -8.41 -23.68 -2.48
CA THR A 324 -7.84 -24.20 -3.74
C THR A 324 -7.28 -25.60 -3.56
N ALA A 325 -6.45 -25.80 -2.53
CA ALA A 325 -5.85 -27.09 -2.23
C ALA A 325 -6.90 -28.14 -1.85
N LEU A 326 -7.90 -27.74 -1.06
CA LEU A 326 -9.02 -28.57 -0.65
C LEU A 326 -9.84 -29.04 -1.86
N TYR A 327 -10.17 -28.12 -2.77
CA TYR A 327 -10.95 -28.43 -3.95
C TYR A 327 -10.18 -29.30 -4.95
N ALA A 328 -8.90 -29.00 -5.19
CA ALA A 328 -8.04 -29.83 -6.03
C ALA A 328 -7.99 -31.29 -5.52
N LYS A 329 -7.81 -31.49 -4.21
CA LYS A 329 -7.83 -32.83 -3.59
C LYS A 329 -9.18 -33.54 -3.72
N LEU A 330 -10.29 -32.80 -3.58
CA LEU A 330 -11.63 -33.38 -3.78
C LEU A 330 -11.82 -33.85 -5.24
N LEU A 331 -11.40 -33.05 -6.21
CA LEU A 331 -11.47 -33.42 -7.62
C LEU A 331 -10.61 -34.65 -7.92
N GLU A 332 -9.38 -34.71 -7.38
CA GLU A 332 -8.49 -35.87 -7.53
C GLU A 332 -9.12 -37.15 -6.98
N ARG A 333 -9.78 -37.09 -5.81
CA ARG A 333 -10.53 -38.22 -5.24
C ARG A 333 -11.67 -38.70 -6.14
N ASN A 334 -12.22 -37.83 -6.97
CA ASN A 334 -13.27 -38.12 -7.95
C ASN A 334 -12.72 -38.37 -9.37
N GLY A 335 -11.40 -38.58 -9.52
CA GLY A 335 -10.77 -38.88 -10.81
C GLY A 335 -10.73 -37.70 -11.78
N ARG A 336 -10.79 -36.47 -11.26
CA ARG A 336 -10.68 -35.21 -12.00
C ARG A 336 -9.49 -34.40 -11.52
N ARG A 337 -9.09 -33.40 -12.28
CA ARG A 337 -8.03 -32.47 -11.89
C ARG A 337 -8.50 -31.05 -12.12
N LEU A 338 -8.10 -30.15 -11.23
CA LEU A 338 -8.43 -28.74 -11.34
C LEU A 338 -7.74 -28.14 -12.59
N GLU A 339 -6.52 -28.57 -12.85
CA GLU A 339 -5.73 -28.21 -14.03
C GLU A 339 -6.47 -28.53 -15.34
N ASP A 340 -7.10 -29.70 -15.44
CA ASP A 340 -7.80 -30.11 -16.67
C ASP A 340 -8.98 -29.16 -16.99
N ALA A 341 -9.62 -28.59 -15.97
CA ALA A 341 -10.69 -27.61 -16.17
C ALA A 341 -10.15 -26.27 -16.70
N ILE A 342 -8.99 -25.83 -16.20
CA ILE A 342 -8.32 -24.62 -16.68
C ILE A 342 -7.82 -24.83 -18.11
N GLU A 343 -7.17 -25.95 -18.40
CA GLU A 343 -6.75 -26.31 -19.76
C GLU A 343 -7.93 -26.35 -20.73
N TRP A 344 -9.05 -26.94 -20.32
CA TRP A 344 -10.28 -26.95 -21.12
C TRP A 344 -10.75 -25.52 -21.45
N THR A 345 -10.66 -24.57 -20.53
CA THR A 345 -11.04 -23.18 -20.78
C THR A 345 -10.25 -22.57 -21.96
N TYR A 346 -8.93 -22.70 -21.95
CA TYR A 346 -8.08 -22.13 -23.02
C TYR A 346 -8.10 -22.95 -24.30
N ASN A 347 -8.00 -24.28 -24.19
CA ASN A 347 -7.80 -25.16 -25.33
C ASN A 347 -9.11 -25.51 -26.05
N VAL A 348 -10.27 -25.35 -25.40
CA VAL A 348 -11.58 -25.76 -25.94
C VAL A 348 -12.61 -24.64 -25.86
N TYR A 349 -12.90 -24.13 -24.66
CA TYR A 349 -14.03 -23.22 -24.43
C TYR A 349 -13.93 -21.92 -25.24
N PHE A 350 -12.80 -21.22 -25.19
CA PHE A 350 -12.64 -19.96 -25.93
C PHE A 350 -12.82 -20.14 -27.44
N ALA A 351 -12.32 -21.23 -28.01
CA ALA A 351 -12.48 -21.50 -29.44
C ALA A 351 -13.91 -21.92 -29.79
N LYS A 352 -14.52 -22.85 -29.03
CA LYS A 352 -15.84 -23.41 -29.35
C LYS A 352 -16.98 -22.46 -29.02
N GLU A 353 -16.98 -21.88 -27.83
CA GLU A 353 -18.12 -21.12 -27.31
C GLU A 353 -18.01 -19.63 -27.64
N LEU A 354 -16.78 -19.09 -27.69
CA LEU A 354 -16.56 -17.67 -27.96
C LEU A 354 -16.11 -17.40 -29.40
N GLY A 355 -15.75 -18.43 -30.16
CA GLY A 355 -15.24 -18.30 -31.52
C GLY A 355 -13.81 -17.73 -31.60
N ILE A 356 -13.05 -17.79 -30.50
CA ILE A 356 -11.71 -17.20 -30.39
C ILE A 356 -10.65 -18.29 -30.38
N GLY A 357 -10.03 -18.51 -31.54
CA GLY A 357 -8.93 -19.46 -31.69
C GLY A 357 -7.57 -18.90 -31.24
N GLY A 358 -6.65 -19.81 -30.95
CA GLY A 358 -5.22 -19.51 -30.70
C GLY A 358 -4.81 -19.44 -29.24
N PHE A 359 -5.77 -19.39 -28.30
CA PHE A 359 -5.48 -19.68 -26.89
C PHE A 359 -5.06 -21.14 -26.73
N SER A 360 -4.01 -21.37 -25.95
CA SER A 360 -3.62 -22.71 -25.52
C SER A 360 -2.71 -22.63 -24.31
N ILE A 361 -2.84 -23.59 -23.39
CA ILE A 361 -1.90 -23.84 -22.28
C ILE A 361 -1.72 -25.36 -22.09
N SER A 362 -0.64 -25.75 -21.43
CA SER A 362 -0.35 -27.15 -21.05
C SER A 362 0.17 -27.22 -19.61
N LEU A 363 -0.68 -27.62 -18.69
CA LEU A 363 -0.38 -27.70 -17.26
C LEU A 363 0.33 -29.02 -16.89
N PRO A 364 1.05 -29.05 -15.75
CA PRO A 364 1.90 -30.19 -15.38
C PRO A 364 1.10 -31.49 -15.23
N ALA A 365 1.72 -32.64 -15.50
CA ALA A 365 1.09 -33.95 -15.30
C ALA A 365 1.08 -34.37 -13.81
N THR A 366 0.21 -35.32 -13.46
CA THR A 366 0.04 -35.83 -12.08
C THR A 366 1.30 -36.45 -11.47
N GLY A 367 2.19 -37.04 -12.29
CA GLY A 367 3.40 -37.73 -11.83
C GLY A 367 4.63 -36.84 -11.62
N CYS A 368 4.53 -35.53 -11.86
CA CYS A 368 5.63 -34.59 -11.67
C CYS A 368 5.88 -34.30 -10.18
N SER A 369 7.14 -34.05 -9.81
CA SER A 369 7.47 -33.53 -8.47
C SER A 369 6.85 -32.15 -8.27
N TRP A 370 6.62 -31.73 -7.02
CA TRP A 370 6.09 -30.39 -6.74
C TRP A 370 6.98 -29.29 -7.33
N LEU A 371 8.30 -29.44 -7.27
CA LEU A 371 9.24 -28.52 -7.90
C LEU A 371 9.06 -28.43 -9.42
N ASP A 372 8.93 -29.58 -10.10
CA ASP A 372 8.73 -29.59 -11.55
C ASP A 372 7.39 -28.96 -11.94
N LYS A 373 6.35 -29.16 -11.11
CA LYS A 373 5.07 -28.47 -11.29
C LYS A 373 5.25 -26.95 -11.19
N CYS A 374 5.92 -26.43 -10.15
CA CYS A 374 6.19 -24.99 -10.02
C CYS A 374 6.94 -24.41 -11.23
N LYS A 375 8.00 -25.09 -11.69
CA LYS A 375 8.81 -24.65 -12.85
C LYS A 375 8.00 -24.55 -14.15
N ALA A 376 6.98 -25.39 -14.30
CA ALA A 376 6.14 -25.40 -15.50
C ALA A 376 5.01 -24.34 -15.46
N MET A 377 4.62 -23.83 -14.29
CA MET A 377 3.49 -22.89 -14.19
C MET A 377 3.80 -21.49 -14.75
N GLY A 378 5.00 -20.95 -14.48
CA GLY A 378 5.41 -19.60 -14.90
C GLY A 378 5.23 -19.36 -16.41
N PRO A 379 5.81 -20.20 -17.28
CA PRO A 379 5.66 -20.10 -18.73
C PRO A 379 4.20 -20.16 -19.22
N GLU A 380 3.35 -20.98 -18.59
CA GLU A 380 1.95 -21.15 -19.01
C GLU A 380 1.05 -19.98 -18.60
N LEU A 381 1.31 -19.39 -17.43
CA LEU A 381 0.72 -18.11 -17.02
C LEU A 381 1.08 -16.99 -18.00
N GLU A 382 2.36 -16.88 -18.38
CA GLU A 382 2.79 -15.91 -19.40
C GLU A 382 2.11 -16.16 -20.75
N ARG A 383 2.01 -17.42 -21.17
CA ARG A 383 1.39 -17.80 -22.44
C ARG A 383 -0.08 -17.34 -22.48
N ALA A 384 -0.84 -17.57 -21.41
CA ALA A 384 -2.23 -17.11 -21.29
C ALA A 384 -2.35 -15.58 -21.40
N LEU A 385 -1.49 -14.85 -20.68
CA LEU A 385 -1.49 -13.39 -20.68
C LEU A 385 -1.06 -12.79 -22.03
N LYS A 386 -0.02 -13.35 -22.68
CA LYS A 386 0.42 -12.92 -24.02
C LYS A 386 -0.66 -13.19 -25.06
N ALA A 387 -1.31 -14.36 -25.01
CA ALA A 387 -2.43 -14.68 -25.89
C ALA A 387 -3.57 -13.65 -25.75
N TYR A 388 -3.94 -13.30 -24.51
CA TYR A 388 -4.92 -12.25 -24.25
C TYR A 388 -4.48 -10.89 -24.80
N SER A 389 -3.24 -10.48 -24.53
CA SER A 389 -2.69 -9.19 -24.98
C SER A 389 -2.66 -9.06 -26.51
N LEU A 390 -2.27 -10.13 -27.22
CA LEU A 390 -2.33 -10.17 -28.68
C LEU A 390 -3.76 -10.06 -29.18
N TYR A 391 -4.69 -10.82 -28.58
CA TYR A 391 -6.09 -10.78 -28.98
C TYR A 391 -6.74 -9.41 -28.70
N SER A 392 -6.42 -8.76 -27.58
CA SER A 392 -6.96 -7.44 -27.26
C SER A 392 -6.45 -6.33 -28.18
N LYS A 393 -5.22 -6.45 -28.69
CA LYS A 393 -4.61 -5.49 -29.62
C LYS A 393 -4.96 -5.73 -31.08
N MET A 394 -5.01 -7.00 -31.50
CA MET A 394 -5.04 -7.38 -32.92
C MET A 394 -6.29 -8.19 -33.31
N HIS A 395 -7.12 -8.60 -32.35
CA HIS A 395 -8.26 -9.51 -32.57
C HIS A 395 -7.88 -10.86 -33.21
N VAL A 396 -6.60 -11.23 -33.14
CA VAL A 396 -6.06 -12.50 -33.60
C VAL A 396 -4.88 -12.88 -32.70
N ILE A 397 -4.77 -14.18 -32.40
CA ILE A 397 -3.64 -14.73 -31.67
C ILE A 397 -2.74 -15.42 -32.68
N ASP A 398 -1.75 -14.66 -33.18
CA ASP A 398 -0.76 -15.16 -34.13
C ASP A 398 0.49 -15.66 -33.37
N PRO A 399 0.83 -16.96 -33.46
CA PRO A 399 2.00 -17.55 -32.81
C PRO A 399 3.32 -16.81 -33.09
N ASP A 400 3.48 -16.19 -34.26
CA ASP A 400 4.74 -15.53 -34.64
C ASP A 400 5.04 -14.29 -33.79
N TYR A 401 4.01 -13.67 -33.20
CA TYR A 401 4.12 -12.47 -32.38
C TYR A 401 4.44 -12.75 -30.90
N PHE A 402 4.24 -13.99 -30.41
CA PHE A 402 4.44 -14.32 -28.98
C PHE A 402 5.84 -13.97 -28.44
N ARG A 403 6.88 -14.15 -29.27
CA ARG A 403 8.27 -13.85 -28.89
C ARG A 403 8.54 -12.35 -28.71
N PHE A 404 7.71 -11.50 -29.32
CA PHE A 404 7.83 -10.04 -29.28
C PHE A 404 6.89 -9.41 -28.26
N GLU A 405 5.81 -10.11 -27.91
CA GLU A 405 4.91 -9.71 -26.84
C GLU A 405 5.60 -9.87 -25.48
N ASN A 406 5.79 -8.75 -24.79
CA ASN A 406 6.39 -8.67 -23.46
C ASN A 406 5.58 -7.69 -22.63
N PHE A 407 5.46 -7.99 -21.34
CA PHE A 407 4.82 -7.12 -20.36
C PHE A 407 5.69 -7.11 -19.10
N LYS A 408 5.71 -5.97 -18.42
CA LYS A 408 6.38 -5.84 -17.12
C LYS A 408 5.37 -5.77 -15.98
N LEU A 409 4.24 -5.12 -16.22
CA LEU A 409 3.26 -4.81 -15.20
C LEU A 409 1.87 -5.32 -15.60
N PHE A 410 1.13 -5.86 -14.65
CA PHE A 410 -0.26 -6.27 -14.89
C PHE A 410 -1.19 -5.10 -15.27
N SER A 411 -0.83 -3.86 -14.94
CA SER A 411 -1.57 -2.66 -15.36
C SER A 411 -1.46 -2.36 -16.86
N GLU A 412 -0.53 -3.01 -17.59
CA GLU A 412 -0.34 -2.83 -19.03
C GLU A 412 -1.38 -3.58 -19.87
N PHE A 413 -2.01 -4.63 -19.32
CA PHE A 413 -3.04 -5.38 -20.03
C PHE A 413 -4.29 -4.54 -20.20
N LYS A 414 -4.69 -4.29 -21.44
CA LYS A 414 -5.85 -3.48 -21.79
C LYS A 414 -7.13 -4.31 -21.84
N SER A 415 -8.22 -3.69 -21.41
CA SER A 415 -9.60 -4.12 -21.62
C SER A 415 -10.04 -3.79 -23.05
N PHE A 416 -11.05 -4.49 -23.55
CA PHE A 416 -11.76 -4.09 -24.78
C PHE A 416 -12.63 -2.85 -24.60
N TYR A 417 -12.80 -2.38 -23.35
CA TYR A 417 -13.66 -1.26 -22.99
C TYR A 417 -12.85 -0.13 -22.37
N ALA A 418 -12.87 1.04 -23.01
CA ALA A 418 -12.16 2.23 -22.54
C ALA A 418 -12.61 2.71 -21.14
N ASN A 419 -13.83 2.35 -20.72
CA ASN A 419 -14.44 2.70 -19.45
C ASN A 419 -14.81 1.46 -18.64
N LYS A 420 -13.94 0.44 -18.64
CA LYS A 420 -14.15 -0.79 -17.87
C LYS A 420 -14.40 -0.47 -16.40
N TYR A 421 -13.48 0.27 -15.78
CA TYR A 421 -13.60 0.68 -14.38
C TYR A 421 -13.74 2.20 -14.24
N VAL A 422 -14.32 2.63 -13.12
CA VAL A 422 -14.04 3.94 -12.53
C VAL A 422 -13.11 3.78 -11.34
N ILE A 423 -12.12 4.66 -11.25
CA ILE A 423 -11.09 4.69 -10.20
C ILE A 423 -10.96 6.13 -9.66
N ARG A 424 -10.13 6.31 -8.63
CA ARG A 424 -9.87 7.61 -8.00
C ARG A 424 -9.34 8.64 -9.01
N GLY A 425 -10.01 9.79 -9.11
CA GLY A 425 -9.55 10.97 -9.85
C GLY A 425 -8.73 11.91 -8.96
N ASP A 426 -8.18 12.96 -9.55
CA ASP A 426 -7.24 13.86 -8.85
C ASP A 426 -7.90 14.62 -7.69
N ARG A 427 -9.21 14.86 -7.78
CA ARG A 427 -10.00 15.55 -6.74
C ARG A 427 -10.70 14.60 -5.77
N TYR A 428 -10.53 13.29 -5.92
CA TYR A 428 -11.23 12.26 -5.15
C TYR A 428 -11.14 12.52 -3.63
N ASP A 429 -9.93 12.78 -3.16
CA ASP A 429 -9.61 12.97 -1.75
C ASP A 429 -10.25 14.23 -1.15
N GLU A 430 -10.60 15.24 -1.95
CA GLU A 430 -11.29 16.45 -1.47
C GLU A 430 -12.66 16.15 -0.83
N ALA A 431 -13.27 15.03 -1.21
CA ALA A 431 -14.56 14.58 -0.70
C ALA A 431 -14.43 13.28 0.09
N ALA A 432 -13.62 12.33 -0.39
CA ALA A 432 -13.48 11.02 0.22
C ALA A 432 -12.83 11.08 1.61
N LYS A 433 -11.73 11.83 1.79
CA LYS A 433 -11.06 11.90 3.10
C LYS A 433 -11.95 12.48 4.19
N PRO A 434 -12.63 13.63 4.00
CA PRO A 434 -13.57 14.13 5.00
C PRO A 434 -14.69 13.15 5.39
N LEU A 435 -15.18 12.36 4.42
CA LEU A 435 -16.30 11.43 4.60
C LEU A 435 -15.89 10.10 5.24
N PHE A 436 -14.78 9.50 4.80
CA PHE A 436 -14.49 8.08 5.06
C PHE A 436 -13.23 7.86 5.88
N TRP A 437 -12.33 8.84 5.96
CA TRP A 437 -11.07 8.65 6.66
C TRP A 437 -11.30 8.59 8.16
N ASP A 438 -10.72 7.59 8.79
CA ASP A 438 -10.83 7.30 10.22
C ASP A 438 -10.05 8.28 11.12
N GLN A 439 -9.26 9.17 10.53
CA GLN A 439 -8.62 10.30 11.21
C GLN A 439 -9.27 11.64 10.86
N SER A 440 -10.40 11.62 10.14
CA SER A 440 -11.17 12.82 9.86
C SER A 440 -11.78 13.35 11.17
N LEU A 441 -11.50 14.60 11.50
CA LEU A 441 -12.09 15.25 12.67
C LEU A 441 -13.61 15.43 12.54
N LEU A 442 -14.19 15.20 11.34
CA LEU A 442 -15.64 15.15 11.14
C LEU A 442 -16.31 13.91 11.75
N ALA A 443 -15.55 12.94 12.26
CA ALA A 443 -16.11 11.90 13.13
C ALA A 443 -16.59 12.46 14.49
N PHE A 444 -16.04 13.61 14.93
CA PHE A 444 -16.32 14.22 16.22
C PHE A 444 -17.36 15.34 16.10
N ALA A 445 -18.64 14.99 16.21
CA ALA A 445 -19.72 15.94 16.37
C ALA A 445 -19.84 16.38 17.84
N SER A 446 -19.79 17.69 18.12
CA SER A 446 -19.64 18.24 19.48
C SER A 446 -20.77 17.83 20.44
N ARG A 447 -21.94 17.53 19.89
CA ARG A 447 -23.16 17.17 20.63
C ARG A 447 -23.47 15.67 20.62
N ILE A 448 -22.69 14.86 19.90
CA ILE A 448 -22.89 13.42 19.76
C ILE A 448 -21.71 12.70 20.38
N LYS A 449 -21.97 11.98 21.48
CA LYS A 449 -20.99 11.02 22.00
C LYS A 449 -21.09 9.74 21.19
N SER A 450 -20.19 9.59 20.23
CA SER A 450 -20.16 8.43 19.33
C SER A 450 -18.78 7.75 19.38
N PRO A 451 -18.72 6.42 19.33
CA PRO A 451 -17.48 5.67 19.18
C PRO A 451 -17.08 5.48 17.70
N GLU A 452 -17.80 6.08 16.75
CA GLU A 452 -17.56 5.85 15.32
C GLU A 452 -16.31 6.56 14.83
N ASP A 453 -15.51 5.87 14.02
CA ASP A 453 -14.19 6.34 13.60
C ASP A 453 -14.24 7.33 12.43
N ASN A 454 -15.36 7.40 11.70
CA ASN A 454 -15.50 8.24 10.51
C ASN A 454 -16.92 8.82 10.36
N LEU A 455 -17.03 9.90 9.58
CA LEU A 455 -18.30 10.60 9.33
C LEU A 455 -19.33 9.68 8.64
N TRP A 456 -18.92 8.81 7.74
CA TRP A 456 -19.83 7.92 7.03
C TRP A 456 -20.58 6.98 7.99
N ASP A 457 -19.87 6.32 8.90
CA ASP A 457 -20.50 5.43 9.88
C ASP A 457 -21.34 6.20 10.89
N LEU A 458 -20.87 7.38 11.30
CA LEU A 458 -21.62 8.31 12.15
C LEU A 458 -22.99 8.65 11.52
N LEU A 459 -23.02 9.00 10.23
CA LEU A 459 -24.25 9.35 9.51
C LEU A 459 -25.24 8.17 9.34
N HIS A 460 -24.74 6.93 9.30
CA HIS A 460 -25.60 5.75 9.15
C HIS A 460 -26.15 5.25 10.49
N LYS A 461 -25.42 5.45 11.59
CA LYS A 461 -25.75 4.89 12.90
C LYS A 461 -26.37 5.92 13.86
N HIS A 462 -26.16 7.20 13.61
CA HIS A 462 -26.64 8.30 14.45
C HIS A 462 -27.42 9.34 13.64
N VAL A 463 -28.24 10.14 14.33
CA VAL A 463 -28.88 11.31 13.75
C VAL A 463 -27.94 12.49 13.94
N VAL A 464 -27.49 13.08 12.83
CA VAL A 464 -26.49 14.15 12.80
C VAL A 464 -27.03 15.34 12.04
N HIS A 465 -26.79 16.55 12.54
CA HIS A 465 -27.19 17.82 11.95
C HIS A 465 -25.97 18.70 11.67
N VAL A 466 -26.12 19.69 10.79
CA VAL A 466 -25.05 20.69 10.53
C VAL A 466 -24.66 21.44 11.81
N ASP A 467 -25.64 21.75 12.65
CA ASP A 467 -25.46 22.47 13.91
C ASP A 467 -24.79 21.65 15.03
N ASP A 468 -24.45 20.38 14.77
CA ASP A 468 -23.60 19.58 15.66
C ASP A 468 -22.10 19.84 15.44
N TYR A 469 -21.76 20.69 14.47
CA TYR A 469 -20.39 21.12 14.16
C TYR A 469 -20.24 22.64 14.31
N ASP A 470 -19.06 23.06 14.74
CA ASP A 470 -18.69 24.45 14.95
C ASP A 470 -17.42 24.81 14.16
N GLY A 471 -17.24 26.10 13.85
CA GLY A 471 -16.04 26.63 13.19
C GLY A 471 -15.70 25.92 11.88
N ASP A 472 -14.42 25.56 11.72
CA ASP A 472 -13.90 24.94 10.48
C ASP A 472 -14.59 23.61 10.14
N TYR A 473 -15.04 22.84 11.14
CA TYR A 473 -15.75 21.57 10.90
C TYR A 473 -17.12 21.79 10.27
N ARG A 474 -17.83 22.84 10.70
CA ARG A 474 -19.09 23.24 10.09
C ARG A 474 -18.87 23.63 8.63
N SER A 475 -17.85 24.44 8.35
CA SER A 475 -17.50 24.83 6.97
C SER A 475 -17.13 23.63 6.09
N ALA A 476 -16.49 22.60 6.65
CA ALA A 476 -16.20 21.37 5.93
C ALA A 476 -17.48 20.57 5.61
N ILE A 477 -18.44 20.46 6.54
CA ILE A 477 -19.75 19.84 6.29
C ILE A 477 -20.53 20.61 5.22
N GLU A 478 -20.61 21.94 5.34
CA GLU A 478 -21.28 22.81 4.36
C GLU A 478 -20.63 22.68 2.97
N SER A 479 -19.30 22.55 2.90
CA SER A 479 -18.58 22.26 1.66
C SER A 479 -19.00 20.92 1.03
N LEU A 480 -19.16 19.86 1.83
CA LEU A 480 -19.65 18.57 1.34
C LEU A 480 -21.11 18.64 0.85
N ILE A 481 -21.96 19.44 1.49
CA ILE A 481 -23.34 19.71 1.02
C ILE A 481 -23.31 20.47 -0.30
N ASN A 482 -22.53 21.55 -0.39
CA ASN A 482 -22.40 22.37 -1.60
C ASN A 482 -21.86 21.58 -2.80
N LYS A 483 -20.93 20.64 -2.57
CA LYS A 483 -20.42 19.71 -3.59
C LYS A 483 -21.43 18.59 -3.95
N GLY A 484 -22.50 18.45 -3.17
CA GLY A 484 -23.58 17.48 -3.37
C GLY A 484 -23.25 16.07 -2.89
N PHE A 485 -22.30 15.92 -1.96
CA PHE A 485 -21.97 14.64 -1.33
C PHE A 485 -22.82 14.36 -0.09
N LEU A 486 -23.28 15.40 0.59
CA LEU A 486 -24.27 15.33 1.66
C LEU A 486 -25.53 16.09 1.26
N ALA A 487 -26.64 15.74 1.88
CA ALA A 487 -27.89 16.48 1.80
C ALA A 487 -28.57 16.50 3.17
N GLU A 488 -29.25 17.60 3.49
CA GLU A 488 -30.13 17.67 4.64
C GLU A 488 -31.50 17.06 4.30
N SER A 489 -32.05 16.27 5.20
CA SER A 489 -33.38 15.70 5.01
C SER A 489 -34.45 16.76 5.20
N ASP A 490 -35.34 16.90 4.20
CA ASP A 490 -36.49 17.82 4.28
C ASP A 490 -37.46 17.53 5.46
N LYS A 491 -37.36 16.37 6.10
CA LYS A 491 -38.26 15.95 7.20
C LYS A 491 -37.80 16.42 8.57
N ASP A 492 -36.52 16.24 8.86
CA ASP A 492 -35.96 16.38 10.21
C ASP A 492 -34.59 17.09 10.21
N GLY A 493 -34.12 17.59 9.06
CA GLY A 493 -32.86 18.30 8.91
C GLY A 493 -31.61 17.44 9.06
N ARG A 494 -31.75 16.11 9.21
CA ARG A 494 -30.57 15.26 9.40
C ARG A 494 -29.74 15.16 8.13
N LEU A 495 -28.43 15.09 8.31
CA LEU A 495 -27.48 14.87 7.22
C LEU A 495 -27.58 13.43 6.71
N LEU A 496 -27.65 13.29 5.39
CA LEU A 496 -27.71 12.02 4.69
C LEU A 496 -26.65 11.97 3.59
N PRO A 497 -25.91 10.86 3.45
CA PRO A 497 -25.00 10.66 2.33
C PRO A 497 -25.77 10.60 1.01
N SER A 498 -25.31 11.38 0.03
CA SER A 498 -25.93 11.38 -1.30
C SER A 498 -25.51 10.14 -2.11
N LYS A 499 -26.17 9.92 -3.25
CA LYS A 499 -25.75 8.86 -4.20
C LYS A 499 -24.30 9.05 -4.69
N LYS A 500 -23.81 10.30 -4.78
CA LYS A 500 -22.41 10.57 -5.14
C LYS A 500 -21.45 10.04 -4.08
N ALA A 501 -21.76 10.26 -2.79
CA ALA A 501 -20.93 9.76 -1.69
C ALA A 501 -20.88 8.22 -1.69
N HIS A 502 -22.00 7.54 -1.98
CA HIS A 502 -22.02 6.09 -2.14
C HIS A 502 -21.10 5.59 -3.27
N TYR A 503 -20.97 6.32 -4.38
CA TYR A 503 -20.00 5.95 -5.43
C TYR A 503 -18.56 6.10 -4.97
N LEU A 504 -18.25 7.18 -4.25
CA LEU A 504 -16.90 7.34 -3.70
C LEU A 504 -16.59 6.23 -2.69
N LYS A 505 -17.55 5.85 -1.83
CA LYS A 505 -17.37 4.78 -0.84
C LYS A 505 -17.04 3.44 -1.51
N LYS A 506 -17.70 3.08 -2.61
CA LYS A 506 -17.39 1.86 -3.36
C LYS A 506 -15.93 1.80 -3.86
N ILE A 507 -15.37 2.94 -4.25
CA ILE A 507 -13.99 3.07 -4.73
C ILE A 507 -13.01 3.16 -3.55
N TRP A 508 -13.46 3.69 -2.41
CA TRP A 508 -12.70 3.68 -1.17
C TRP A 508 -12.41 2.22 -0.76
N ASP A 509 -13.44 1.38 -0.80
CA ASP A 509 -13.37 0.01 -0.31
C ASP A 509 -12.64 -0.99 -1.24
N SER A 510 -12.44 -0.67 -2.53
CA SER A 510 -11.93 -1.65 -3.52
C SER A 510 -11.09 -1.07 -4.67
N SER A 511 -10.62 0.18 -4.53
CA SER A 511 -9.87 1.04 -5.49
C SER A 511 -10.51 1.29 -6.87
N ALA A 512 -11.45 0.46 -7.28
CA ALA A 512 -12.11 0.49 -8.56
C ALA A 512 -13.56 0.02 -8.47
N TYR A 513 -14.37 0.46 -9.41
CA TYR A 513 -15.72 -0.03 -9.56
C TYR A 513 -16.04 -0.37 -11.02
N PRO A 514 -16.42 -1.61 -11.34
CA PRO A 514 -16.70 -2.05 -12.70
C PRO A 514 -18.04 -1.51 -13.20
N LEU A 515 -18.04 -0.81 -14.33
CA LEU A 515 -19.25 -0.13 -14.82
C LEU A 515 -20.25 -1.03 -15.54
N TRP A 516 -19.85 -2.22 -15.96
CA TRP A 516 -20.67 -3.04 -16.85
C TRP A 516 -21.78 -3.81 -16.17
N ARG A 517 -21.63 -4.08 -14.87
CA ARG A 517 -22.68 -4.67 -14.03
C ARG A 517 -23.62 -3.61 -13.45
N CYS A 518 -23.48 -2.35 -13.88
CA CYS A 518 -24.19 -1.23 -13.30
C CYS A 518 -25.48 -0.89 -14.03
N SER A 519 -26.47 -0.40 -13.28
CA SER A 519 -27.64 0.24 -13.86
C SER A 519 -27.22 1.49 -14.66
N LYS A 520 -28.04 1.89 -15.64
CA LYS A 520 -27.81 3.13 -16.40
C LYS A 520 -27.68 4.36 -15.48
N ALA A 521 -28.52 4.46 -14.45
CA ALA A 521 -28.43 5.54 -13.47
C ALA A 521 -27.10 5.57 -12.71
N THR A 522 -26.49 4.39 -12.49
CA THR A 522 -25.16 4.27 -11.89
C THR A 522 -24.06 4.74 -12.82
N ILE A 523 -24.13 4.37 -14.10
CA ILE A 523 -23.19 4.82 -15.12
C ILE A 523 -23.25 6.34 -15.30
N ASP A 524 -24.45 6.92 -15.38
CA ASP A 524 -24.66 8.36 -15.54
C ASP A 524 -24.10 9.14 -14.33
N GLY A 525 -24.32 8.63 -13.11
CA GLY A 525 -23.77 9.23 -11.89
C GLY A 525 -22.24 9.17 -11.83
N ALA A 526 -21.65 8.07 -12.26
CA ALA A 526 -20.20 7.93 -12.34
C ALA A 526 -19.60 8.88 -13.39
N HIS A 527 -20.25 9.03 -14.55
CA HIS A 527 -19.83 9.94 -15.61
C HIS A 527 -19.79 11.40 -15.16
N GLU A 528 -20.79 11.84 -14.37
CA GLU A 528 -20.79 13.18 -13.79
C GLU A 528 -19.62 13.40 -12.84
N LEU A 529 -19.33 12.43 -11.98
CA LEU A 529 -18.16 12.50 -11.08
C LEU A 529 -16.83 12.48 -11.83
N VAL A 530 -16.76 11.81 -12.99
CA VAL A 530 -15.60 11.86 -13.87
C VAL A 530 -15.41 13.26 -14.47
N LYS A 531 -16.48 13.89 -14.98
CA LYS A 531 -16.42 15.27 -15.50
C LYS A 531 -15.96 16.28 -14.44
N GLN A 532 -16.34 16.05 -13.18
CA GLN A 532 -15.98 16.91 -12.06
C GLN A 532 -14.54 16.67 -11.55
N GLY A 533 -13.84 15.64 -12.05
CA GLY A 533 -12.47 15.28 -11.67
C GLY A 533 -12.35 14.45 -10.39
N TYR A 534 -13.48 14.05 -9.78
CA TYR A 534 -13.47 13.18 -8.60
C TYR A 534 -13.12 11.74 -8.95
N LEU A 535 -13.57 11.27 -10.12
CA LEU A 535 -13.30 9.93 -10.63
C LEU A 535 -12.57 10.01 -11.99
N LYS A 536 -11.98 8.90 -12.41
CA LYS A 536 -11.49 8.74 -13.79
C LYS A 536 -11.77 7.33 -14.30
N TYR A 537 -11.84 7.20 -15.62
CA TYR A 537 -11.97 5.88 -16.24
C TYR A 537 -10.64 5.15 -16.29
N SER A 538 -10.69 3.82 -16.21
CA SER A 538 -9.58 2.93 -16.50
C SER A 538 -9.99 1.91 -17.54
N ASP A 539 -9.10 1.69 -18.49
CA ASP A 539 -9.19 0.76 -19.61
C ASP A 539 -8.28 -0.47 -19.39
N ALA A 540 -7.78 -0.70 -18.17
CA ALA A 540 -6.98 -1.88 -17.84
C ALA A 540 -7.87 -3.12 -17.64
N LEU A 541 -7.37 -4.32 -17.96
CA LEU A 541 -8.02 -5.60 -17.67
C LEU A 541 -8.22 -5.78 -16.16
N PHE A 542 -7.17 -5.49 -15.40
CA PHE A 542 -7.13 -5.59 -13.94
C PHE A 542 -7.33 -4.21 -13.30
N SER A 543 -8.02 -4.16 -12.17
CA SER A 543 -8.10 -2.95 -11.33
C SER A 543 -6.72 -2.59 -10.76
N PRO A 544 -6.53 -1.37 -10.20
CA PRO A 544 -5.27 -0.99 -9.56
C PRO A 544 -4.82 -1.97 -8.46
N ASP A 545 -5.72 -2.37 -7.56
CA ASP A 545 -5.39 -3.33 -6.49
C ASP A 545 -5.09 -4.73 -7.06
N GLU A 546 -5.89 -5.19 -8.04
CA GLU A 546 -5.66 -6.48 -8.71
C GLU A 546 -4.28 -6.51 -9.41
N ALA A 547 -3.92 -5.44 -10.13
CA ALA A 547 -2.63 -5.36 -10.80
C ALA A 547 -1.46 -5.31 -9.80
N SER A 548 -1.61 -4.57 -8.71
CA SER A 548 -0.62 -4.50 -7.62
C SER A 548 -0.42 -5.89 -6.99
N TYR A 549 -1.52 -6.55 -6.64
CA TYR A 549 -1.54 -7.92 -6.10
C TYR A 549 -0.87 -8.93 -7.03
N LEU A 550 -1.23 -8.95 -8.31
CA LEU A 550 -0.65 -9.88 -9.28
C LEU A 550 0.85 -9.61 -9.50
N ASN A 551 1.28 -8.35 -9.48
CA ASN A 551 2.71 -8.02 -9.48
C ASN A 551 3.41 -8.56 -8.23
N TYR A 552 2.86 -8.33 -7.03
CA TYR A 552 3.39 -8.85 -5.76
C TYR A 552 3.57 -10.37 -5.76
N MET A 553 2.57 -11.09 -6.28
CA MET A 553 2.57 -12.55 -6.30
C MET A 553 3.48 -13.13 -7.38
N PHE A 554 3.39 -12.61 -8.61
CA PHE A 554 4.01 -13.23 -9.77
C PHE A 554 5.45 -12.78 -10.00
N ASN A 555 5.77 -11.49 -9.85
CA ASN A 555 7.07 -10.91 -10.21
C ASN A 555 7.64 -10.00 -9.10
N ASN A 556 8.77 -9.33 -9.34
CA ASN A 556 9.37 -8.36 -8.41
C ASN A 556 9.56 -6.97 -9.05
N ALA A 557 8.69 -6.59 -9.99
CA ALA A 557 8.83 -5.36 -10.77
C ALA A 557 8.53 -4.08 -9.97
N ILE A 558 7.61 -4.16 -9.00
CA ILE A 558 7.18 -3.03 -8.16
C ILE A 558 7.62 -3.25 -6.72
N HIS A 559 7.24 -4.39 -6.13
CA HIS A 559 7.27 -4.55 -4.69
C HIS A 559 8.58 -5.11 -4.15
N SER A 560 9.17 -4.45 -3.16
CA SER A 560 10.44 -4.89 -2.57
C SER A 560 10.31 -6.16 -1.71
N ASN A 561 9.11 -6.41 -1.17
CA ASN A 561 8.74 -7.61 -0.43
C ASN A 561 7.99 -8.64 -1.30
N ALA A 562 8.04 -8.53 -2.63
CA ALA A 562 7.31 -9.41 -3.53
C ALA A 562 7.61 -10.90 -3.28
N LEU A 563 6.58 -11.73 -3.38
CA LEU A 563 6.74 -13.18 -3.39
C LEU A 563 7.46 -13.65 -4.65
N ALA A 564 7.19 -12.99 -5.78
CA ALA A 564 7.88 -13.16 -7.05
C ALA A 564 8.00 -14.64 -7.46
N LEU A 565 6.88 -15.36 -7.44
CA LEU A 565 6.83 -16.79 -7.71
C LEU A 565 7.53 -17.14 -9.04
N ARG A 566 7.24 -16.42 -10.12
CA ARG A 566 7.88 -16.64 -11.42
C ARG A 566 9.41 -16.55 -11.30
N ASN A 567 9.90 -15.43 -10.77
CA ASN A 567 11.34 -15.19 -10.62
C ASN A 567 12.03 -16.26 -9.76
N SER A 568 11.30 -16.82 -8.79
CA SER A 568 11.78 -17.86 -7.88
C SER A 568 12.04 -19.20 -8.57
N TYR A 569 11.30 -19.52 -9.63
CA TYR A 569 11.40 -20.81 -10.33
C TYR A 569 12.00 -20.72 -11.75
N ASP A 570 11.98 -19.54 -12.38
CA ASP A 570 12.67 -19.26 -13.66
C ASP A 570 14.20 -19.21 -13.50
N HIS A 571 14.67 -18.92 -12.29
CA HIS A 571 16.08 -18.81 -11.95
C HIS A 571 16.39 -19.76 -10.79
N GLY A 572 17.51 -20.49 -10.86
CA GLY A 572 17.91 -21.46 -9.85
C GLY A 572 18.31 -20.78 -8.54
N ASN A 573 17.32 -20.33 -7.76
CA ASN A 573 17.51 -19.39 -6.65
C ASN A 573 17.86 -20.05 -5.31
N SER A 574 17.70 -21.38 -5.20
CA SER A 574 17.97 -22.13 -3.98
C SER A 574 18.52 -23.53 -4.28
N PRO A 575 19.36 -24.10 -3.40
CA PRO A 575 19.61 -25.53 -3.37
C PRO A 575 18.29 -26.30 -3.23
N VAL A 576 18.20 -27.48 -3.85
CA VAL A 576 17.03 -28.34 -3.78
C VAL A 576 17.39 -29.55 -2.93
N ASP A 577 16.95 -29.53 -1.67
CA ASP A 577 17.14 -30.66 -0.74
C ASP A 577 16.08 -31.74 -0.95
N ASP A 578 14.80 -31.34 -1.06
CA ASP A 578 13.66 -32.22 -1.36
C ASP A 578 12.74 -31.59 -2.43
N PRO A 579 12.68 -32.11 -3.66
CA PRO A 579 11.81 -31.59 -4.72
C PRO A 579 10.31 -31.76 -4.45
N ASN A 580 9.93 -32.47 -3.38
CA ASN A 580 8.55 -32.65 -2.94
C ASN A 580 8.24 -31.99 -1.58
N SER A 581 9.05 -31.04 -1.14
CA SER A 581 8.82 -30.31 0.11
C SER A 581 7.44 -29.63 0.16
N SER A 582 6.93 -29.42 1.38
CA SER A 582 5.67 -28.69 1.61
C SER A 582 5.68 -27.27 1.06
N GLN A 583 6.86 -26.62 1.01
CA GLN A 583 7.04 -25.31 0.40
C GLN A 583 6.71 -25.34 -1.10
N PHE A 584 7.23 -26.31 -1.84
CA PHE A 584 6.93 -26.45 -3.27
C PHE A 584 5.45 -26.77 -3.52
N ALA A 585 4.83 -27.59 -2.66
CA ALA A 585 3.39 -27.85 -2.75
C ALA A 585 2.58 -26.56 -2.53
N ARG A 586 2.95 -25.76 -1.53
CA ARG A 586 2.30 -24.47 -1.23
C ARG A 586 2.42 -23.50 -2.42
N ASP A 587 3.62 -23.34 -2.97
CA ASP A 587 3.87 -22.43 -4.08
C ASP A 587 3.18 -22.88 -5.37
N TYR A 588 3.04 -24.19 -5.60
CA TYR A 588 2.26 -24.71 -6.72
C TYR A 588 0.78 -24.32 -6.60
N TYR A 589 0.18 -24.47 -5.42
CA TYR A 589 -1.21 -24.06 -5.22
C TYR A 589 -1.38 -22.55 -5.34
N LEU A 590 -0.40 -21.73 -4.92
CA LEU A 590 -0.43 -20.29 -5.19
C LEU A 590 -0.39 -19.98 -6.69
N PHE A 591 0.45 -20.66 -7.47
CA PHE A 591 0.42 -20.53 -8.92
C PHE A 591 -0.94 -20.92 -9.52
N LEU A 592 -1.54 -21.99 -9.01
CA LEU A 592 -2.84 -22.47 -9.49
C LEU A 592 -3.95 -21.45 -9.17
N THR A 593 -3.97 -20.90 -7.96
CA THR A 593 -4.87 -19.81 -7.56
C THR A 593 -4.73 -18.61 -8.50
N LEU A 594 -3.50 -18.12 -8.74
CA LEU A 594 -3.25 -17.00 -9.65
C LEU A 594 -3.73 -17.27 -11.07
N LEU A 595 -3.49 -18.49 -11.58
CA LEU A 595 -3.93 -18.86 -12.91
C LEU A 595 -5.45 -18.90 -13.01
N ILE A 596 -6.15 -19.39 -11.97
CA ILE A 596 -7.61 -19.36 -11.92
C ILE A 596 -8.11 -17.91 -11.90
N GLU A 597 -7.56 -17.05 -11.04
CA GLU A 597 -7.91 -15.61 -10.98
C GLU A 597 -7.77 -14.94 -12.36
N ILE A 598 -6.60 -15.11 -13.01
CA ILE A 598 -6.35 -14.56 -14.35
C ILE A 598 -7.31 -15.14 -15.39
N THR A 599 -7.57 -16.44 -15.34
CA THR A 599 -8.48 -17.13 -16.27
C THR A 599 -9.90 -16.60 -16.14
N LEU A 600 -10.38 -16.38 -14.91
CA LEU A 600 -11.70 -15.81 -14.66
C LEU A 600 -11.80 -14.38 -15.19
N LYS A 601 -10.77 -13.55 -14.98
CA LYS A 601 -10.74 -12.16 -15.49
C LYS A 601 -10.71 -12.12 -17.03
N ILE A 602 -9.90 -12.97 -17.67
CA ILE A 602 -9.86 -13.10 -19.12
C ILE A 602 -11.21 -13.60 -19.64
N SER A 603 -11.77 -14.65 -19.02
CA SER A 603 -13.03 -15.24 -19.46
C SER A 603 -14.19 -14.25 -19.37
N GLU A 604 -14.34 -13.51 -18.26
CA GLU A 604 -15.38 -12.47 -18.14
C GLU A 604 -15.25 -11.42 -19.25
N GLU A 605 -14.03 -11.00 -19.53
CA GLU A 605 -13.74 -10.00 -20.55
C GLU A 605 -14.11 -10.49 -21.97
N LEU A 606 -13.72 -11.72 -22.33
CA LEU A 606 -13.98 -12.30 -23.65
C LEU A 606 -15.45 -12.64 -23.87
N ILE A 607 -16.13 -13.20 -22.85
CA ILE A 607 -17.58 -13.45 -22.87
C ILE A 607 -18.31 -12.15 -23.18
N ARG A 608 -17.95 -11.09 -22.46
CA ARG A 608 -18.58 -9.79 -22.64
C ARG A 608 -18.29 -9.18 -24.02
N TYR A 609 -17.05 -9.27 -24.49
CA TYR A 609 -16.64 -8.74 -25.79
C TYR A 609 -17.38 -9.41 -26.95
N THR A 610 -17.52 -10.74 -26.89
CA THR A 610 -18.17 -11.52 -27.95
C THR A 610 -19.69 -11.47 -27.86
N GLY A 611 -20.25 -11.20 -26.68
CA GLY A 611 -21.67 -11.39 -26.40
C GLY A 611 -22.08 -12.87 -26.40
N ASN A 612 -21.11 -13.77 -26.48
CA ASN A 612 -21.27 -15.22 -26.45
C ASN A 612 -20.74 -15.75 -25.11
N GLY A 613 -21.12 -16.99 -24.81
CA GLY A 613 -20.85 -17.63 -23.52
C GLY A 613 -22.11 -18.38 -23.15
N GLY A 614 -21.98 -19.68 -22.85
CA GLY A 614 -23.13 -20.51 -22.52
C GLY A 614 -23.99 -19.87 -21.42
N ASP A 615 -25.30 -20.05 -21.51
CA ASP A 615 -26.22 -19.62 -20.46
C ASP A 615 -25.82 -20.30 -19.13
N LEU A 616 -25.76 -19.53 -18.05
CA LEU A 616 -25.70 -20.09 -16.71
C LEU A 616 -27.02 -20.82 -16.45
N GLU A 617 -27.03 -22.14 -16.62
CA GLU A 617 -28.14 -22.97 -16.18
C GLU A 617 -28.20 -22.90 -14.64
N LEU A 618 -29.13 -22.09 -14.14
CA LEU A 618 -29.37 -21.96 -12.71
C LEU A 618 -30.03 -23.24 -12.21
N ILE A 619 -29.24 -24.06 -11.53
CA ILE A 619 -29.75 -25.20 -10.76
C ILE A 619 -30.38 -24.63 -9.48
N ASP A 620 -31.60 -25.08 -9.16
CA ASP A 620 -32.25 -24.76 -7.89
C ASP A 620 -31.54 -25.49 -6.74
N TRP A 621 -30.44 -24.88 -6.27
CA TRP A 621 -29.59 -25.38 -5.20
C TRP A 621 -29.31 -24.26 -4.18
N PRO A 622 -29.36 -24.53 -2.87
CA PRO A 622 -29.06 -23.51 -1.88
C PRO A 622 -27.59 -23.08 -1.96
N MET A 623 -27.34 -21.84 -2.36
CA MET A 623 -25.96 -21.32 -2.43
C MET A 623 -25.35 -21.15 -1.03
N TYR A 624 -26.13 -20.61 -0.09
CA TYR A 624 -25.65 -20.22 1.24
C TYR A 624 -26.32 -21.01 2.35
N GLY A 625 -25.52 -21.44 3.33
CA GLY A 625 -25.99 -22.02 4.58
C GLY A 625 -26.63 -20.98 5.51
N LYS A 626 -27.00 -21.41 6.71
CA LYS A 626 -27.83 -20.61 7.63
C LYS A 626 -27.12 -19.34 8.10
N HIS A 627 -25.81 -19.39 8.33
CA HIS A 627 -25.07 -18.25 8.87
C HIS A 627 -24.95 -17.15 7.81
N LEU A 628 -24.49 -17.50 6.60
CA LEU A 628 -24.35 -16.53 5.49
C LEU A 628 -25.70 -15.98 5.00
N ALA A 629 -26.75 -16.81 4.97
CA ALA A 629 -28.09 -16.35 4.56
C ALA A 629 -28.67 -15.28 5.50
N GLY A 630 -28.26 -15.26 6.77
CA GLY A 630 -28.65 -14.23 7.74
C GLY A 630 -27.91 -12.90 7.54
N CYS A 631 -26.65 -12.94 7.09
CA CYS A 631 -25.82 -11.76 6.86
C CYS A 631 -26.24 -10.95 5.64
N ARG A 632 -26.63 -11.60 4.52
CA ARG A 632 -27.06 -10.91 3.29
C ARG A 632 -28.43 -10.21 3.36
N LYS A 633 -29.19 -10.40 4.44
CA LYS A 633 -30.49 -9.73 4.67
C LYS A 633 -30.37 -8.41 5.45
N ARG A 634 -29.15 -8.02 5.83
CA ARG A 634 -28.82 -6.73 6.44
C ARG A 634 -28.06 -5.90 5.42
#